data_AF-A0A914AC99-F1
#
_entry.id   AF-A0A914AC99-F1
#
_cell.length_a   1.000
_cell.length_b   1.000
_cell.length_c   1.000
_cell.angle_alpha   90.00
_cell.angle_beta   90.00
_cell.angle_gamma   90.00
#
_symmetry.space_group_name_H-M   'P 1'
#
loop_
_entity.id
_entity.type
_entity.pdbx_description
1 polymer ?
#
loop_
_entity_poly.entity_id
_entity_poly.type
_entity_poly.pdbx_seq_one_letter_code
_entity_poly.pdbx_strand_id
1 'polypeptide(L)'
;MYCISPSIALPSHLLSNDAFLNTSTGFILDGVTALRAWCSDPSFCTLLEYHQNPRYFAFDDPVYKYEDGIAHKDGDTLLLRGDLLDLAITAKEITVYIGPDVCANVTRSRKLLGCVLPQTQPEAGDNLGKKTDKNLPFVRVFHGTHLAFDIGYIRYPSTSITVLVCVVSVVVLLIFVIVAIVIYRKAKSARKEVEERRTDLIMKKIEKTEDMMAASGVVGVQQSEM
;
A
#
# COMPACT_ATOMS: atom_id res chain seq x y z
N MET A 1 22.70 -36.08 -1.16
CA MET A 1 23.74 -35.05 -1.36
C MET A 1 23.12 -33.91 -2.15
N TYR A 2 23.35 -32.66 -1.76
CA TYR A 2 22.91 -31.48 -2.50
C TYR A 2 24.14 -30.74 -3.00
N CYS A 3 24.16 -30.38 -4.29
CA CYS A 3 25.28 -29.69 -4.92
C CYS A 3 24.76 -28.53 -5.75
N ILE A 4 25.49 -27.42 -5.73
CA ILE A 4 25.22 -26.27 -6.57
C ILE A 4 25.93 -26.51 -7.90
N SER A 5 25.26 -26.25 -9.02
CA SER A 5 25.87 -26.36 -10.34
C SER A 5 26.99 -25.33 -10.52
N PRO A 6 28.11 -25.70 -11.14
CA PRO A 6 29.19 -24.78 -11.39
C PRO A 6 28.80 -23.74 -12.45
N SER A 7 29.28 -22.51 -12.31
CA SER A 7 29.15 -21.48 -13.34
C SER A 7 30.08 -21.79 -14.51
N ILE A 8 29.56 -21.77 -15.73
CA ILE A 8 30.33 -21.94 -16.96
C ILE A 8 30.08 -20.76 -17.90
N ALA A 9 31.09 -20.38 -18.70
CA ALA A 9 30.92 -19.36 -19.73
C ALA A 9 30.42 -20.05 -21.02
N LEU A 10 29.18 -19.75 -21.43
CA LEU A 10 28.64 -20.29 -22.68
C LEU A 10 29.18 -19.48 -23.89
N PRO A 11 29.59 -20.14 -24.99
CA PRO A 11 29.97 -19.47 -26.23
C PRO A 11 28.79 -18.67 -26.81
N SER A 12 29.03 -17.42 -27.20
CA SER A 12 28.03 -16.49 -27.72
C SER A 12 27.34 -16.95 -29.03
N HIS A 13 27.89 -17.94 -29.73
CA HIS A 13 27.33 -18.46 -30.98
C HIS A 13 26.18 -19.48 -30.78
N LEU A 14 25.95 -19.95 -29.55
CA LEU A 14 24.84 -20.86 -29.22
C LEU A 14 23.59 -20.12 -28.73
N LEU A 15 23.53 -18.79 -28.85
CA LEU A 15 22.53 -17.92 -28.20
C LEU A 15 21.15 -17.87 -28.90
N SER A 16 20.58 -19.02 -29.30
CA SER A 16 19.14 -19.07 -29.61
C SER A 16 18.33 -19.16 -28.31
N ASN A 17 17.15 -18.53 -28.24
CA ASN A 17 16.30 -18.46 -27.04
C ASN A 17 15.88 -19.82 -26.47
N ASP A 18 16.06 -20.93 -27.20
CA ASP A 18 15.77 -22.31 -26.75
C ASP A 18 17.00 -23.23 -26.83
N ALA A 19 18.19 -22.68 -27.13
CA ALA A 19 19.39 -23.48 -27.18
C ALA A 19 19.89 -23.83 -25.77
N PHE A 20 20.43 -25.04 -25.66
CA PHE A 20 21.03 -25.57 -24.45
C PHE A 20 22.37 -26.25 -24.79
N LEU A 21 23.26 -26.32 -23.81
CA LEU A 21 24.55 -26.97 -23.91
C LEU A 21 24.57 -28.22 -23.02
N ASN A 22 24.65 -29.38 -23.64
CA ASN A 22 24.84 -30.63 -22.91
C ASN A 22 26.30 -30.76 -22.47
N THR A 23 26.49 -30.90 -21.17
CA THR A 23 27.81 -31.01 -20.56
C THR A 23 27.91 -32.32 -19.78
N SER A 24 29.05 -33.01 -19.95
CA SER A 24 29.36 -34.17 -19.12
C SER A 24 29.57 -33.73 -17.68
N THR A 25 29.11 -34.55 -16.74
CA THR A 25 29.25 -34.28 -15.32
C THR A 25 30.14 -35.30 -14.64
N GLY A 26 30.71 -34.88 -13.52
CA GLY A 26 31.50 -35.73 -12.67
C GLY A 26 31.69 -35.11 -11.29
N PHE A 27 32.25 -35.91 -10.39
CA PHE A 27 32.46 -35.56 -8.99
C PHE A 27 33.93 -35.74 -8.65
N ILE A 28 34.48 -34.77 -7.94
CA ILE A 28 35.83 -34.86 -7.36
C ILE A 28 35.66 -35.41 -5.95
N LEU A 29 35.93 -36.70 -5.78
CA LEU A 29 35.86 -37.41 -4.50
C LEU A 29 37.23 -38.02 -4.21
N ASP A 30 38.09 -37.24 -3.56
CA ASP A 30 39.46 -37.61 -3.18
C ASP A 30 40.24 -38.28 -4.34
N GLY A 31 40.74 -39.50 -4.12
CA GLY A 31 41.50 -40.29 -5.10
C GLY A 31 40.65 -41.04 -6.13
N VAL A 32 39.32 -40.95 -6.08
CA VAL A 32 38.43 -41.71 -6.98
C VAL A 32 38.36 -41.01 -8.35
N THR A 33 39.12 -41.53 -9.31
CA THR A 33 39.19 -40.96 -10.67
C THR A 33 38.01 -41.37 -11.56
N ALA A 34 37.41 -42.54 -11.30
CA ALA A 34 36.30 -43.07 -12.10
C ALA A 34 35.06 -42.17 -12.12
N LEU A 35 34.87 -41.33 -11.09
CA LEU A 35 33.71 -40.45 -10.98
C LEU A 35 33.94 -39.05 -11.57
N ARG A 36 35.17 -38.72 -11.99
CA ARG A 36 35.50 -37.40 -12.55
C ARG A 36 34.83 -37.13 -13.90
N ALA A 37 34.55 -38.19 -14.66
CA ALA A 37 33.84 -38.16 -15.93
C ALA A 37 32.69 -39.17 -15.90
N TRP A 38 31.89 -39.10 -14.83
CA TRP A 38 30.84 -40.08 -14.56
C TRP A 38 29.83 -40.18 -15.71
N CYS A 39 29.47 -39.04 -16.31
CA CYS A 39 28.53 -39.01 -17.41
C CYS A 39 29.19 -38.58 -18.73
N SER A 40 29.92 -39.50 -19.36
CA SER A 40 30.56 -39.30 -20.68
C SER A 40 29.77 -39.91 -21.84
N ASP A 41 28.96 -40.94 -21.61
CA ASP A 41 28.14 -41.58 -22.65
C ASP A 41 26.65 -41.32 -22.39
N PRO A 42 25.97 -40.51 -23.23
CA PRO A 42 24.56 -40.19 -23.06
C PRO A 42 23.62 -41.40 -23.17
N SER A 43 24.11 -42.56 -23.61
CA SER A 43 23.36 -43.82 -23.64
C SER A 43 23.11 -44.39 -22.24
N PHE A 44 23.94 -44.02 -21.26
CA PHE A 44 23.92 -44.59 -19.90
C PHE A 44 23.60 -43.57 -18.81
N CYS A 45 23.54 -42.28 -19.14
CA CYS A 45 23.29 -41.21 -18.18
C CYS A 45 22.71 -39.96 -18.87
N THR A 46 22.09 -39.09 -18.08
CA THR A 46 21.59 -37.80 -18.57
C THR A 46 22.69 -36.74 -18.44
N LEU A 47 23.06 -36.14 -19.58
CA LEU A 47 23.98 -34.99 -19.59
C LEU A 47 23.32 -33.81 -18.89
N LEU A 48 24.13 -32.97 -18.24
CA LEU A 48 23.62 -31.77 -17.60
C LEU A 48 23.39 -30.69 -18.65
N GLU A 49 22.15 -30.23 -18.76
CA GLU A 49 21.75 -29.20 -19.72
C GLU A 49 21.96 -27.82 -19.11
N TYR A 50 22.81 -27.01 -19.75
CA TYR A 50 22.97 -25.60 -19.40
C TYR A 50 22.16 -24.73 -20.34
N HIS A 51 21.41 -23.80 -19.77
CA HIS A 51 20.66 -22.79 -20.50
C HIS A 51 21.31 -21.41 -20.33
N GLN A 52 20.89 -20.46 -21.16
CA GLN A 52 21.29 -19.07 -21.01
C GLN A 52 20.72 -18.47 -19.71
N ASN A 53 21.45 -17.51 -19.15
CA ASN A 53 20.96 -16.75 -18.01
C ASN A 53 19.70 -15.96 -18.39
N PRO A 54 18.72 -15.86 -17.47
CA PRO A 54 17.55 -15.03 -17.68
C PRO A 54 17.93 -13.56 -17.82
N ARG A 55 17.09 -12.80 -18.51
CA ARG A 55 17.19 -11.35 -18.61
C ARG A 55 15.96 -10.72 -17.98
N TYR A 56 16.15 -9.91 -16.95
CA TYR A 56 15.08 -9.09 -16.39
C TYR A 56 15.11 -7.68 -16.99
N PHE A 57 13.93 -7.07 -17.15
CA PHE A 57 13.81 -5.67 -17.53
C PHE A 57 13.59 -4.82 -16.28
N ALA A 58 14.30 -3.71 -16.20
CA ALA A 58 14.15 -2.74 -15.13
C ALA A 58 12.87 -1.90 -15.34
N PHE A 59 12.38 -1.26 -14.28
CA PHE A 59 11.14 -0.48 -14.32
C PHE A 59 11.23 0.81 -15.15
N ASP A 60 12.44 1.25 -15.48
CA ASP A 60 12.69 2.34 -16.42
C ASP A 60 12.65 1.88 -17.90
N ASP A 61 12.57 0.56 -18.15
CA ASP A 61 12.44 0.01 -19.49
C ASP A 61 11.07 0.39 -20.11
N PRO A 62 11.03 0.84 -21.38
CA PRO A 62 9.80 1.25 -22.06
C PRO A 62 8.73 0.15 -22.14
N VAL A 63 9.09 -1.12 -21.94
CA VAL A 63 8.15 -2.24 -21.86
C VAL A 63 7.11 -2.05 -20.74
N TYR A 64 7.45 -1.36 -19.65
CA TYR A 64 6.57 -1.12 -18.51
C TYR A 64 5.66 0.11 -18.67
N LYS A 65 6.07 1.10 -19.46
CA LYS A 65 5.35 2.37 -19.66
C LYS A 65 5.07 3.14 -18.35
N TYR A 66 5.98 3.05 -17.38
CA TYR A 66 5.91 3.87 -16.16
C TYR A 66 6.51 5.26 -16.44
N GLU A 67 5.72 6.32 -16.29
CA GLU A 67 6.15 7.69 -16.61
C GLU A 67 7.34 8.17 -15.76
N ASP A 68 7.41 7.73 -14.50
CA ASP A 68 8.45 8.08 -13.53
C ASP A 68 9.51 6.97 -13.35
N GLY A 69 9.40 5.86 -14.09
CA GLY A 69 10.23 4.66 -13.94
C GLY A 69 10.05 3.97 -12.57
N ILE A 70 8.92 4.17 -11.91
CA ILE A 70 8.59 3.59 -10.60
C ILE A 70 7.34 2.72 -10.77
N ALA A 71 7.40 1.49 -10.28
CA ALA A 71 6.22 0.63 -10.24
C ALA A 71 5.24 1.13 -9.17
N HIS A 72 3.97 1.26 -9.50
CA HIS A 72 2.92 1.58 -8.52
C HIS A 72 2.22 0.27 -8.14
N LYS A 73 2.01 0.01 -6.85
CA LYS A 73 1.29 -1.18 -6.38
C LYS A 73 -0.16 -1.10 -6.87
N ASP A 74 -0.48 -1.94 -7.87
CA ASP A 74 -1.81 -2.15 -8.40
C ASP A 74 -2.27 -3.58 -8.04
N GLY A 75 -3.09 -3.68 -7.00
CA GLY A 75 -3.49 -4.96 -6.40
C GLY A 75 -2.38 -5.62 -5.57
N ASP A 76 -2.47 -6.93 -5.41
CA ASP A 76 -1.61 -7.70 -4.51
C ASP A 76 -0.46 -8.43 -5.22
N THR A 77 -0.37 -8.35 -6.55
CA THR A 77 0.64 -9.09 -7.32
C THR A 77 1.55 -8.13 -8.09
N LEU A 78 2.86 -8.28 -7.91
CA LEU A 78 3.88 -7.61 -8.71
C LEU A 78 4.23 -8.46 -9.93
N LEU A 79 4.26 -7.83 -11.11
CA LEU A 79 4.61 -8.48 -12.37
C LEU A 79 5.96 -7.97 -12.89
N LEU A 80 6.95 -8.84 -12.91
CA LEU A 80 8.28 -8.60 -13.46
C LEU A 80 8.40 -9.19 -14.86
N ARG A 81 8.95 -8.43 -15.81
CA ARG A 81 9.08 -8.80 -17.23
C ARG A 81 10.52 -9.08 -17.57
N GLY A 82 10.70 -9.95 -18.56
CA GLY A 82 12.01 -10.36 -19.00
C GLY A 82 11.94 -11.41 -20.09
N ASP A 83 13.07 -12.10 -20.30
CA ASP A 83 13.21 -13.22 -21.21
C ASP A 83 13.88 -14.40 -20.49
N LEU A 84 13.43 -15.62 -20.83
CA LEU A 84 13.97 -16.90 -20.34
C LEU A 84 13.84 -17.10 -18.83
N LEU A 85 12.79 -16.58 -18.21
CA LEU A 85 12.61 -16.60 -16.75
C LEU A 85 12.17 -17.97 -16.20
N ASP A 86 11.89 -18.95 -17.06
CA ASP A 86 11.40 -20.29 -16.70
C ASP A 86 12.40 -21.42 -16.98
N LEU A 87 13.55 -21.13 -17.59
CA LEU A 87 14.56 -22.14 -17.92
C LEU A 87 15.42 -22.51 -16.71
N ALA A 88 15.69 -23.80 -16.54
CA ALA A 88 16.62 -24.37 -15.55
C ALA A 88 16.45 -23.87 -14.09
N ILE A 89 15.23 -23.51 -13.70
CA ILE A 89 14.94 -22.94 -12.39
C ILE A 89 13.61 -23.46 -11.86
N THR A 90 13.45 -23.51 -10.54
CA THR A 90 12.15 -23.70 -9.89
C THR A 90 11.69 -22.43 -9.16
N ALA A 91 10.39 -22.29 -8.92
CA ALA A 91 9.85 -21.11 -8.24
C ALA A 91 10.42 -20.91 -6.82
N LYS A 92 10.87 -21.99 -6.16
CA LYS A 92 11.49 -21.95 -4.82
C LYS A 92 12.92 -21.43 -4.83
N GLU A 93 13.57 -21.43 -5.99
CA GLU A 93 14.94 -20.94 -6.18
C GLU A 93 14.97 -19.47 -6.62
N ILE A 94 13.80 -18.83 -6.74
CA ILE A 94 13.68 -17.42 -7.07
C ILE A 94 13.21 -16.68 -5.82
N THR A 95 13.97 -15.68 -5.41
CA THR A 95 13.63 -14.81 -4.28
C THR A 95 13.57 -13.37 -4.76
N VAL A 96 12.44 -12.71 -4.62
CA VAL A 96 12.29 -11.30 -4.98
C VAL A 96 12.16 -10.48 -3.70
N TYR A 97 13.14 -9.60 -3.49
CA TYR A 97 13.17 -8.65 -2.40
C TYR A 97 12.50 -7.35 -2.81
N ILE A 98 11.79 -6.74 -1.88
CA ILE A 98 11.15 -5.44 -1.99
C ILE A 98 11.55 -4.64 -0.76
N GLY A 99 12.61 -3.84 -0.90
CA GLY A 99 13.34 -3.38 0.26
C GLY A 99 13.84 -4.57 1.10
N PRO A 100 13.69 -4.56 2.43
CA PRO A 100 14.16 -5.66 3.28
C PRO A 100 13.24 -6.90 3.25
N ASP A 101 12.00 -6.76 2.76
CA ASP A 101 11.01 -7.84 2.77
C ASP A 101 11.06 -8.67 1.49
N VAL A 102 10.51 -9.89 1.54
CA VAL A 102 10.43 -10.82 0.41
C VAL A 102 8.97 -10.99 -0.02
N CYS A 103 8.70 -11.04 -1.33
CA CYS A 103 7.35 -11.34 -1.80
C CYS A 103 7.00 -12.84 -1.71
N ALA A 104 5.73 -13.13 -1.47
CA ALA A 104 5.25 -14.50 -1.35
C ALA A 104 4.78 -15.07 -2.70
N ASN A 105 4.64 -16.40 -2.78
CA ASN A 105 3.99 -17.10 -3.90
C ASN A 105 4.52 -16.68 -5.28
N VAL A 106 5.81 -16.92 -5.52
CA VAL A 106 6.44 -16.67 -6.82
C VAL A 106 5.86 -17.60 -7.88
N THR A 107 5.44 -17.01 -8.99
CA THR A 107 4.97 -17.65 -10.21
C THR A 107 5.88 -17.24 -11.35
N ARG A 108 6.14 -18.16 -12.28
CA ARG A 108 7.09 -17.96 -13.37
C ARG A 108 6.53 -18.45 -14.69
N SER A 109 6.87 -17.72 -15.74
CA SER A 109 6.61 -18.01 -17.14
C SER A 109 7.78 -17.47 -17.94
N ARG A 110 7.92 -17.89 -19.20
CA ARG A 110 9.07 -17.55 -20.06
C ARG A 110 9.41 -16.07 -20.14
N LYS A 111 8.40 -15.19 -20.05
CA LYS A 111 8.56 -13.72 -20.13
C LYS A 111 8.10 -12.94 -18.91
N LEU A 112 7.56 -13.64 -17.91
CA LEU A 112 6.87 -12.99 -16.80
C LEU A 112 7.14 -13.75 -15.50
N LEU A 113 7.48 -13.00 -14.45
CA LEU A 113 7.58 -13.49 -13.08
C LEU A 113 6.58 -12.70 -12.23
N GLY A 114 5.60 -13.37 -11.66
CA GLY A 114 4.61 -12.77 -10.78
C GLY A 114 4.84 -13.15 -9.32
N CYS A 115 4.65 -12.24 -8.38
CA CYS A 115 4.62 -12.62 -6.97
C CYS A 115 3.73 -11.71 -6.11
N VAL A 116 3.31 -12.23 -4.96
CA VAL A 116 2.38 -11.56 -4.05
C VAL A 116 3.15 -10.60 -3.14
N LEU A 117 2.84 -9.31 -3.30
CA LEU A 117 3.40 -8.22 -2.51
C LEU A 117 3.02 -8.34 -1.02
N PRO A 118 3.90 -7.91 -0.11
CA PRO A 118 3.52 -7.65 1.28
C PRO A 118 2.30 -6.73 1.38
N GLN A 119 1.46 -6.93 2.41
CA GLN A 119 0.26 -6.11 2.58
C GLN A 119 0.60 -4.68 3.02
N THR A 120 1.52 -4.55 3.96
CA THR A 120 2.09 -3.29 4.43
C THR A 120 3.31 -2.92 3.58
N GLN A 121 3.49 -1.62 3.30
CA GLN A 121 4.68 -1.15 2.60
C GLN A 121 5.94 -1.50 3.42
N PRO A 122 6.92 -2.22 2.83
CA PRO A 122 8.20 -2.50 3.47
C PRO A 122 8.99 -1.21 3.74
N GLU A 123 9.97 -1.29 4.63
CA GLU A 123 10.86 -0.15 4.89
C GLU A 123 11.56 0.29 3.59
N ALA A 124 11.77 1.60 3.46
CA ALA A 124 12.53 2.16 2.36
C ALA A 124 13.99 1.67 2.42
N GLY A 125 14.47 1.08 1.33
CA GLY A 125 15.83 0.57 1.26
C GLY A 125 16.01 -0.49 0.19
N ASP A 126 17.19 -1.10 0.17
CA ASP A 126 17.50 -2.31 -0.59
C ASP A 126 17.26 -3.59 0.24
N ASN A 127 17.63 -4.74 -0.33
CA ASN A 127 17.53 -6.05 0.33
C ASN A 127 18.41 -6.21 1.58
N LEU A 128 19.30 -5.25 1.88
CA LEU A 128 20.13 -5.21 3.08
C LEU A 128 19.63 -4.15 4.09
N GLY A 129 18.50 -3.49 3.81
CA GLY A 129 17.97 -2.40 4.62
C GLY A 129 18.76 -1.10 4.49
N LYS A 130 19.66 -0.98 3.50
CA LYS A 130 20.38 0.26 3.26
C LYS A 130 19.45 1.27 2.60
N LYS A 131 19.37 2.47 3.16
CA LYS A 131 18.53 3.55 2.62
C LYS A 131 18.91 3.89 1.18
N THR A 132 17.89 4.05 0.36
CA THR A 132 17.98 4.44 -1.05
C THR A 132 17.65 5.92 -1.21
N ASP A 133 18.12 6.53 -2.31
CA ASP A 133 17.99 7.97 -2.56
C ASP A 133 16.53 8.45 -2.61
N LYS A 134 15.62 7.57 -3.06
CA LYS A 134 14.19 7.89 -3.26
C LYS A 134 13.33 7.63 -2.01
N ASN A 135 13.90 7.13 -0.91
CA ASN A 135 13.14 6.66 0.26
C ASN A 135 11.97 5.73 -0.11
N LEU A 136 12.18 4.87 -1.10
CA LEU A 136 11.22 3.86 -1.55
C LEU A 136 11.87 2.47 -1.50
N PRO A 137 11.10 1.40 -1.26
CA PRO A 137 11.62 0.05 -1.33
C PRO A 137 12.11 -0.26 -2.75
N PHE A 138 13.32 -0.80 -2.83
CA PHE A 138 13.97 -1.19 -4.07
C PHE A 138 13.76 -2.69 -4.32
N VAL A 139 13.37 -3.02 -5.55
CA VAL A 139 13.08 -4.38 -5.98
C VAL A 139 14.34 -5.01 -6.57
N ARG A 140 14.76 -6.14 -5.98
CA ARG A 140 15.89 -6.95 -6.45
C ARG A 140 15.49 -8.41 -6.53
N VAL A 141 15.82 -9.05 -7.65
CA VAL A 141 15.51 -10.47 -7.89
C VAL A 141 16.78 -11.30 -7.77
N PHE A 142 16.75 -12.32 -6.93
CA PHE A 142 17.73 -13.40 -6.92
C PHE A 142 17.14 -14.57 -7.69
N HIS A 143 17.83 -15.01 -8.73
CA HIS A 143 17.42 -16.10 -9.60
C HIS A 143 18.44 -17.23 -9.48
N GLY A 144 18.08 -18.28 -8.72
CA GLY A 144 19.03 -19.30 -8.31
C GLY A 144 20.05 -18.73 -7.31
N THR A 145 21.24 -19.33 -7.28
CA THR A 145 22.21 -19.06 -6.22
C THR A 145 23.06 -17.82 -6.46
N HIS A 146 23.40 -17.51 -7.72
CA HIS A 146 24.45 -16.55 -8.06
C HIS A 146 23.98 -15.37 -8.91
N LEU A 147 22.75 -15.41 -9.45
CA LEU A 147 22.26 -14.34 -10.30
C LEU A 147 21.41 -13.38 -9.48
N ALA A 148 21.79 -12.10 -9.51
CA ALA A 148 21.05 -11.01 -8.89
C ALA A 148 20.76 -9.93 -9.93
N PHE A 149 19.53 -9.43 -9.95
CA PHE A 149 19.04 -8.46 -10.92
C PHE A 149 18.38 -7.28 -10.21
N ASP A 150 18.83 -6.08 -10.56
CA ASP A 150 18.30 -4.81 -10.09
C ASP A 150 17.15 -4.37 -10.99
N ILE A 151 15.95 -4.27 -10.42
CA ILE A 151 14.73 -3.99 -11.19
C ILE A 151 14.34 -2.52 -11.08
N GLY A 152 14.25 -1.97 -9.87
CA GLY A 152 13.85 -0.58 -9.67
C GLY A 152 13.00 -0.36 -8.43
N TYR A 153 12.37 0.81 -8.34
CA TYR A 153 11.60 1.21 -7.16
C TYR A 153 10.13 0.87 -7.28
N ILE A 154 9.48 0.52 -6.16
CA ILE A 154 8.04 0.37 -6.07
C ILE A 154 7.44 1.33 -5.05
N ARG A 155 6.30 1.93 -5.41
CA ARG A 155 5.52 2.83 -4.57
C ARG A 155 4.22 2.15 -4.19
N TYR A 156 3.98 2.05 -2.89
CA TYR A 156 2.69 1.60 -2.37
C TYR A 156 1.74 2.80 -2.32
N PRO A 157 0.42 2.59 -2.51
CA PRO A 157 -0.54 3.65 -2.28
C PRO A 157 -0.35 4.14 -0.84
N SER A 158 -0.15 5.44 -0.67
CA SER A 158 -0.08 6.03 0.65
C SER A 158 -1.43 5.82 1.33
N THR A 159 -1.49 4.85 2.24
CA THR A 159 -2.48 4.92 3.30
C THR A 159 -2.13 6.19 4.07
N SER A 160 -3.10 7.08 4.29
CA SER A 160 -3.01 8.11 5.34
C SER A 160 -2.45 9.50 5.00
N ILE A 161 -2.94 10.15 3.92
CA ILE A 161 -3.22 11.60 4.00
C ILE A 161 -4.69 11.84 3.75
N THR A 162 -5.24 11.32 2.65
CA THR A 162 -6.65 11.54 2.31
C THR A 162 -7.59 11.02 3.38
N VAL A 163 -7.35 9.82 3.92
CA VAL A 163 -8.18 9.26 5.01
C VAL A 163 -8.04 10.07 6.29
N LEU A 164 -6.83 10.47 6.69
CA LEU A 164 -6.62 11.34 7.85
C LEU A 164 -7.28 12.70 7.68
N VAL A 165 -7.13 13.33 6.51
CA VAL A 165 -7.76 14.62 6.18
C VAL A 165 -9.29 14.49 6.19
N CYS A 166 -9.85 13.39 5.67
CA CYS A 166 -11.27 13.11 5.74
C CYS A 166 -11.76 12.95 7.19
N VAL A 167 -11.04 12.20 8.02
CA VAL A 167 -11.39 12.01 9.44
C VAL A 167 -11.32 13.34 10.20
N VAL A 168 -10.24 14.10 10.02
CA VAL A 168 -10.07 15.41 10.65
C VAL A 168 -11.17 16.39 10.21
N SER A 169 -11.50 16.42 8.91
CA SER A 169 -12.58 17.23 8.36
C SER A 169 -13.93 16.94 9.03
N VAL A 170 -14.29 15.65 9.17
CA VAL A 170 -15.55 15.24 9.81
C VAL A 170 -15.58 15.65 11.29
N VAL A 171 -14.47 15.51 12.01
CA VAL A 171 -14.38 15.92 13.43
C VAL A 171 -14.54 17.43 13.57
N VAL A 172 -13.89 18.24 12.71
CA VAL A 172 -14.03 19.71 12.75
C VAL A 172 -15.48 20.14 12.47
N LEU A 173 -16.14 19.53 11.49
CA LEU A 173 -17.56 19.80 11.20
C LEU A 173 -18.47 19.48 12.39
N LEU A 174 -18.25 18.34 13.07
CA LEU A 174 -19.02 17.97 14.27
C LEU A 174 -18.85 18.99 15.40
N ILE A 175 -17.64 19.48 15.64
CA ILE A 175 -17.37 20.51 16.65
C ILE A 175 -18.13 21.80 16.31
N PHE A 176 -18.11 22.22 15.05
CA PHE A 176 -18.85 23.40 14.58
C PHE A 176 -20.35 23.27 14.83
N VAL A 177 -20.93 22.10 14.55
CA VAL A 177 -22.36 21.81 14.80
C VAL A 177 -22.66 21.88 16.30
N ILE A 178 -21.82 21.29 17.16
CA ILE A 178 -22.01 21.35 18.62
C ILE A 178 -21.97 22.80 19.11
N VAL A 179 -20.98 23.59 18.67
CA VAL A 179 -20.86 25.01 19.04
C VAL A 179 -22.09 25.79 18.57
N ALA A 180 -22.54 25.59 17.33
CA ALA A 180 -23.75 26.21 16.80
C ALA A 180 -24.99 25.85 17.63
N ILE A 181 -25.12 24.58 18.04
CA ILE A 181 -26.21 24.13 18.94
C ILE A 181 -26.11 24.81 20.30
N VAL A 182 -24.92 24.91 20.89
CA VAL A 182 -24.72 25.59 22.18
C VAL A 182 -25.09 27.07 22.10
N ILE A 183 -24.65 27.77 21.05
CA ILE A 183 -25.01 29.17 20.81
C ILE A 183 -26.51 29.31 20.61
N TYR A 184 -27.14 28.45 19.80
CA TYR A 184 -28.58 28.48 19.58
C TYR A 184 -29.36 28.22 20.88
N ARG A 185 -28.93 27.26 21.70
CA ARG A 185 -29.55 26.99 23.01
C ARG A 185 -29.40 28.18 23.96
N LYS A 186 -28.21 28.80 24.01
CA LYS A 186 -27.96 30.00 24.83
C LYS A 186 -28.80 31.18 24.37
N ALA A 187 -28.87 31.44 23.07
CA ALA A 187 -29.71 32.49 22.49
C ALA A 187 -31.20 32.24 22.75
N LYS A 188 -31.65 30.99 22.65
CA LYS A 188 -33.03 30.61 22.97
C LYS A 188 -33.35 30.77 24.46
N SER A 189 -32.44 30.39 25.35
CA SER A 189 -32.57 30.62 26.80
C SER A 189 -32.62 32.11 27.14
N ALA A 190 -31.77 32.94 26.53
CA ALA A 190 -31.79 34.39 26.73
C ALA A 190 -33.10 35.03 26.23
N ARG A 191 -33.66 34.54 25.12
CA ARG A 191 -34.97 35.01 24.62
C ARG A 191 -36.11 34.66 25.57
N LYS A 192 -36.10 33.45 26.15
CA LYS A 192 -37.10 33.05 27.15
C LYS A 192 -37.06 33.93 28.39
N GLU A 193 -35.88 34.23 28.92
CA GLU A 193 -35.74 35.08 30.11
C GLU A 193 -36.21 36.52 29.85
N VAL A 194 -36.01 37.05 28.64
CA VAL A 194 -36.50 38.38 28.25
C VAL A 194 -38.02 38.41 28.06
N GLU A 195 -38.61 37.35 27.51
CA GLU A 195 -40.07 37.24 27.36
C GLU A 195 -40.76 37.16 28.73
N GLU A 196 -40.24 36.37 29.67
CA GLU A 196 -40.77 36.26 31.04
C GLU A 196 -40.71 37.60 31.80
N ARG A 197 -39.59 38.33 31.71
CA ARG A 197 -39.50 39.67 32.32
C ARG A 197 -40.49 40.66 31.70
N ARG A 198 -40.79 40.53 30.40
CA ARG A 198 -41.74 41.40 29.70
C ARG A 198 -43.17 41.12 30.14
N THR A 199 -43.54 39.86 30.36
CA THR A 199 -44.87 39.48 30.87
C THR A 199 -45.08 39.97 32.31
N ASP A 200 -44.08 39.87 33.18
CA ASP A 200 -44.16 40.36 34.57
C ASP A 200 -44.35 41.89 34.63
N LEU A 201 -43.69 42.63 33.74
CA LEU A 201 -43.81 44.08 33.70
C LEU A 201 -45.20 44.54 33.24
N ILE A 202 -45.85 43.77 32.36
CA ILE A 202 -47.22 44.03 31.90
C ILE A 202 -48.20 43.77 33.04
N MET A 203 -48.07 42.65 33.76
CA MET A 203 -48.93 42.34 34.91
C MET A 203 -48.82 43.40 36.02
N LYS A 204 -47.60 43.84 36.36
CA LYS A 204 -47.38 44.93 37.33
C LYS A 204 -48.00 46.25 36.89
N LYS A 205 -48.03 46.53 35.57
CA LYS A 205 -48.71 47.72 35.03
C LYS A 205 -50.23 47.58 35.15
N ILE A 206 -50.79 46.41 34.89
CA ILE A 206 -52.23 46.15 35.03
C ILE A 206 -52.64 46.32 36.49
N GLU A 207 -51.95 45.66 37.42
CA GLU A 207 -52.19 45.77 38.88
C GLU A 207 -52.13 47.24 39.34
N LYS A 208 -51.09 47.98 38.95
CA LYS A 208 -50.98 49.41 39.26
C LYS A 208 -52.09 50.26 38.64
N THR A 209 -52.62 49.88 37.49
CA THR A 209 -53.73 50.58 36.84
C THR A 209 -55.05 50.24 37.53
N GLU A 210 -55.25 49.00 37.98
CA GLU A 210 -56.37 48.58 38.82
C GLU A 210 -56.37 49.31 40.16
N ASP A 211 -55.22 49.40 40.83
CA ASP A 211 -55.07 50.17 42.08
C ASP A 211 -55.34 51.67 41.88
N MET A 212 -54.91 52.24 40.74
CA MET A 212 -55.19 53.65 40.42
C MET A 212 -56.67 53.88 40.11
N MET A 213 -57.35 52.92 39.47
CA MET A 213 -58.80 52.95 39.27
C MET A 213 -59.57 52.79 40.60
N ALA A 214 -59.07 51.97 41.53
CA ALA A 214 -59.64 51.83 42.88
C ALA A 214 -59.42 53.07 43.75
N ALA A 215 -58.23 53.70 43.66
CA ALA A 215 -57.90 54.93 44.39
C ALA A 215 -58.63 56.17 43.84
N SER A 216 -59.05 56.16 42.57
CA SER A 216 -59.78 57.27 41.95
C SER A 216 -61.28 57.29 42.25
N GLY A 217 -61.81 56.36 43.07
CA GLY A 217 -63.13 56.50 43.71
C GLY A 217 -64.19 57.19 42.87
N VAL A 218 -64.65 56.55 41.78
CA VAL A 218 -65.88 56.99 41.12
C VAL A 218 -67.05 56.57 42.01
N VAL A 219 -67.46 57.49 42.88
CA VAL A 219 -68.84 57.58 43.37
C VAL A 219 -69.65 58.32 42.31
N GLY A 220 -70.75 57.69 41.89
CA GLY A 220 -71.79 58.22 41.00
C GLY A 220 -72.40 57.06 40.20
N VAL A 221 -73.30 56.26 40.77
CA VAL A 221 -74.74 56.55 41.00
C VAL A 221 -75.35 57.33 39.83
N GLN A 222 -75.95 56.63 38.87
CA GLN A 222 -77.41 56.64 38.67
C GLN A 222 -77.83 55.62 37.61
N GLN A 223 -78.53 54.58 38.05
CA GLN A 223 -79.44 53.79 37.22
C GLN A 223 -80.80 53.91 37.91
N SER A 224 -81.75 54.57 37.25
CA SER A 224 -83.18 54.55 37.59
C SER A 224 -83.97 54.60 36.28
N GLU A 225 -84.92 53.66 36.18
CA GLU A 225 -85.80 53.31 35.07
C GLU A 225 -86.57 54.48 34.44
N MET A 226 -86.68 54.52 33.10
CA MET A 226 -87.90 54.25 32.30
C MET A 226 -87.63 54.53 30.81
#